data_AF-F2UXS7-F1
#
_entry.id   AF-F2UXS7-F1
#
_cell.length_a   1.000
_cell.length_b   1.000
_cell.length_c   1.000
_cell.angle_alpha   90.00
_cell.angle_beta   90.00
_cell.angle_gamma   90.00
#
_symmetry.space_group_name_H-M   'P 1'
#
loop_
_entity.id
_entity.type
_entity.pdbx_description
1 polymer ?
#
loop_
_entity_poly.entity_id
_entity_poly.type
_entity_poly.pdbx_seq_one_letter_code
_entity_poly.pdbx_strand_id
1 'polypeptide(L)'
;MPDEQTDPDQGESPTVSSVQGQKAIGRNDADGNATRANDETAPSEVPVESASVEQHPLKRSAPRGPGCFKLGCVTLALLLVTVGGFLYIVAAGLDPSLGPGNAGARSVAKAAVTSLSKNPSVESTQIMQAGANSNTGSVAEVKAHLKADTPVDSAADMLPSTCSAAQRNSVWGTVTVGIIFTWNMKGTEIDVYFNCRGPASELRTGVQHDLAPAGEATTIMRNDDTSSLEVDYADVTTPPSTLTAPSGSPTIKTFTMNGWKVTSTSNTEGQFPTTVPFEQVITAAKQASPTGTIDLNGTTLSVTGLVTDDTKDLAPEAAAPVIHTVADCQTAGLTTLQLNNWALNTTSSVADPWLTFTCNNGTWTPTHESTRGQDEAAILNKAAEL
;
A
#
# COMPACT_ATOMS: atom_id res chain seq x y z
N MET A 1 19.14 -39.11 -49.51
CA MET A 1 18.47 -40.41 -49.67
C MET A 1 19.44 -41.38 -50.33
N PRO A 2 19.47 -42.65 -49.91
CA PRO A 2 18.59 -43.33 -48.94
C PRO A 2 19.24 -43.40 -47.54
N ASP A 3 18.53 -43.22 -46.43
CA ASP A 3 17.46 -44.04 -45.81
C ASP A 3 18.01 -45.28 -45.11
N GLU A 4 18.09 -45.23 -43.78
CA GLU A 4 17.56 -46.33 -42.97
C GLU A 4 17.08 -45.80 -41.61
N GLN A 5 15.98 -46.40 -41.19
CA GLN A 5 14.93 -45.91 -40.32
C GLN A 5 14.85 -46.90 -39.15
N THR A 6 14.83 -46.43 -37.91
CA THR A 6 14.30 -47.24 -36.79
C THR A 6 14.05 -46.39 -35.55
N ASP A 7 12.77 -46.14 -35.31
CA ASP A 7 12.12 -46.02 -33.99
C ASP A 7 10.79 -46.80 -34.17
N PRO A 8 10.41 -47.70 -33.24
CA PRO A 8 9.65 -47.25 -32.07
C PRO A 8 9.97 -48.05 -30.79
N ASP A 9 10.02 -47.40 -29.62
CA ASP A 9 9.17 -47.88 -28.51
C ASP A 9 8.92 -46.81 -27.43
N GLN A 10 7.65 -46.61 -27.13
CA GLN A 10 7.14 -45.69 -26.12
C GLN A 10 7.09 -46.39 -24.76
N GLY A 11 7.80 -45.85 -23.77
CA GLY A 11 7.72 -46.24 -22.36
C GLY A 11 6.67 -45.45 -21.59
N GLU A 12 5.97 -46.17 -20.72
CA GLU A 12 4.71 -45.86 -20.03
C GLU A 12 4.67 -44.68 -19.04
N SER A 13 3.42 -44.23 -18.81
CA SER A 13 2.95 -43.27 -17.80
C SER A 13 3.15 -43.70 -16.34
N PRO A 14 2.99 -42.76 -15.39
CA PRO A 14 2.22 -43.03 -14.18
C PRO A 14 0.85 -42.31 -14.22
N THR A 15 -0.16 -43.14 -14.10
CA THR A 15 -1.59 -42.89 -13.95
C THR A 15 -1.89 -42.05 -12.70
N VAL A 16 -2.54 -40.89 -12.86
CA VAL A 16 -3.37 -40.31 -11.79
C VAL A 16 -4.82 -40.35 -12.26
N SER A 17 -5.58 -41.20 -11.58
CA SER A 17 -6.98 -41.48 -11.85
C SER A 17 -7.85 -40.25 -11.60
N SER A 18 -8.59 -39.80 -12.61
CA SER A 18 -9.72 -38.87 -12.44
C SER A 18 -10.96 -39.58 -12.96
N VAL A 19 -11.73 -40.17 -12.04
CA VAL A 19 -13.05 -40.74 -12.33
C VAL A 19 -14.10 -39.79 -11.76
N GLN A 20 -14.92 -39.33 -12.70
CA GLN A 20 -16.12 -38.53 -12.53
C GLN A 20 -17.21 -39.32 -11.78
N GLY A 21 -17.84 -38.71 -10.78
CA GLY A 21 -18.93 -39.34 -10.02
C GLY A 21 -19.84 -38.31 -9.35
N GLN A 22 -20.85 -37.83 -10.08
CA GLN A 22 -22.03 -37.19 -9.51
C GLN A 22 -22.83 -38.19 -8.66
N LYS A 23 -23.10 -37.87 -7.39
CA LYS A 23 -24.39 -38.18 -6.75
C LYS A 23 -24.62 -37.38 -5.47
N ALA A 24 -25.87 -36.96 -5.33
CA ALA A 24 -26.43 -36.14 -4.26
C ALA A 24 -26.86 -36.96 -3.00
N ILE A 25 -27.23 -36.19 -1.95
CA ILE A 25 -28.06 -36.52 -0.76
C ILE A 25 -27.28 -37.14 0.42
N GLY A 26 -27.46 -36.80 1.71
CA GLY A 26 -28.43 -35.96 2.47
C GLY A 26 -27.79 -35.55 3.81
N ARG A 27 -28.18 -34.47 4.50
CA ARG A 27 -29.41 -34.19 5.29
C ARG A 27 -29.73 -35.29 6.31
N ASN A 28 -29.40 -35.01 7.58
CA ASN A 28 -29.90 -35.69 8.78
C ASN A 28 -30.59 -34.67 9.70
N ASP A 29 -31.35 -35.24 10.63
CA ASP A 29 -32.22 -34.68 11.66
C ASP A 29 -33.59 -34.22 11.14
N ALA A 30 -34.73 -34.56 11.74
CA ALA A 30 -35.13 -35.60 12.68
C ALA A 30 -36.68 -35.55 12.70
N ASP A 31 -37.31 -36.61 13.20
CA ASP A 31 -38.70 -36.73 13.66
C ASP A 31 -39.83 -36.93 12.63
N GLY A 32 -40.20 -38.20 12.46
CA GLY A 32 -41.49 -38.67 11.92
C GLY A 32 -42.64 -38.45 12.93
N ASN A 33 -43.80 -37.99 12.48
CA ASN A 33 -44.92 -38.77 11.91
C ASN A 33 -45.66 -39.65 12.95
N ALA A 34 -46.90 -39.29 13.30
CA ALA A 34 -48.09 -39.94 12.75
C ALA A 34 -49.39 -39.56 13.50
N THR A 35 -50.38 -39.20 12.68
CA THR A 35 -51.79 -38.93 12.93
C THR A 35 -52.58 -40.16 13.41
N ARG A 36 -53.51 -40.02 14.37
CA ARG A 36 -54.87 -40.61 14.27
C ARG A 36 -55.88 -40.05 15.28
N ALA A 37 -57.12 -40.01 14.83
CA ALA A 37 -58.32 -39.41 15.42
C ALA A 37 -59.13 -40.36 16.30
N ASN A 38 -59.95 -39.82 17.23
CA ASN A 38 -61.43 -39.89 17.25
C ASN A 38 -62.02 -39.69 18.67
N ASP A 39 -62.96 -38.74 18.72
CA ASP A 39 -64.32 -38.79 19.30
C ASP A 39 -64.60 -38.97 20.81
N GLU A 40 -65.78 -38.43 21.16
CA GLU A 40 -66.63 -38.58 22.36
C GLU A 40 -66.70 -37.47 23.45
N THR A 41 -67.82 -36.73 23.34
CA THR A 41 -68.87 -36.59 24.38
C THR A 41 -68.81 -35.39 25.34
N ALA A 42 -69.71 -34.43 25.09
CA ALA A 42 -70.25 -33.46 26.07
C ALA A 42 -71.33 -34.14 26.95
N PRO A 43 -71.77 -33.56 28.11
CA PRO A 43 -72.75 -32.46 28.05
C PRO A 43 -72.79 -31.48 29.26
N SER A 44 -73.71 -30.51 29.14
CA SER A 44 -74.39 -29.72 30.20
C SER A 44 -73.65 -28.49 30.76
N GLU A 45 -74.24 -27.32 30.98
CA GLU A 45 -75.65 -26.89 31.06
C GLU A 45 -75.70 -25.35 30.97
N VAL A 46 -76.80 -24.81 30.43
CA VAL A 46 -77.21 -23.39 30.48
C VAL A 46 -78.34 -23.28 31.52
N PRO A 47 -78.62 -22.10 32.12
CA PRO A 47 -79.84 -21.38 31.71
C PRO A 47 -79.64 -19.86 31.55
N VAL A 48 -80.10 -19.21 30.47
CA VAL A 48 -81.45 -18.62 30.20
C VAL A 48 -81.84 -17.65 31.33
N GLU A 49 -82.07 -16.34 31.11
CA GLU A 49 -83.29 -15.82 30.48
C GLU A 49 -83.21 -14.32 30.10
N SER A 50 -83.98 -14.02 29.05
CA SER A 50 -84.14 -12.78 28.29
C SER A 50 -85.07 -11.75 28.95
N ALA A 51 -84.94 -10.47 28.55
CA ALA A 51 -86.10 -9.63 28.28
C ALA A 51 -85.74 -8.47 27.33
N SER A 52 -86.34 -8.54 26.13
CA SER A 52 -86.44 -7.51 25.09
C SER A 52 -87.23 -6.27 25.60
N VAL A 53 -87.20 -5.08 24.99
CA VAL A 53 -87.89 -4.72 23.73
C VAL A 53 -87.65 -3.22 23.41
N GLU A 54 -87.51 -2.95 22.10
CA GLU A 54 -87.71 -1.70 21.32
C GLU A 54 -86.88 -0.43 21.56
N GLN A 55 -86.02 -0.14 20.59
CA GLN A 55 -85.82 1.22 20.07
C GLN A 55 -85.86 1.21 18.54
N HIS A 56 -86.73 2.04 17.98
CA HIS A 56 -86.83 2.38 16.56
C HIS A 56 -86.80 3.92 16.42
N PRO A 57 -86.46 4.48 15.24
CA PRO A 57 -85.12 4.93 14.90
C PRO A 57 -85.04 6.44 14.62
N LEU A 58 -83.82 7.00 14.50
CA LEU A 58 -83.39 8.01 13.50
C LEU A 58 -82.29 8.96 14.02
N LYS A 59 -81.18 8.98 13.26
CA LYS A 59 -80.28 10.11 12.97
C LYS A 59 -79.65 10.86 14.15
N ARG A 60 -78.32 10.71 14.30
CA ARG A 60 -77.30 11.51 13.58
C ARG A 60 -75.90 11.06 14.01
N SER A 61 -75.16 10.48 13.07
CA SER A 61 -73.75 10.14 13.22
C SER A 61 -72.83 11.28 12.76
N ALA A 62 -71.68 11.35 13.44
CA ALA A 62 -70.39 11.97 13.12
C ALA A 62 -70.10 13.41 13.59
N PRO A 63 -68.89 13.60 14.15
CA PRO A 63 -67.90 14.50 13.61
C PRO A 63 -66.85 13.66 12.85
N ARG A 64 -66.84 13.80 11.53
CA ARG A 64 -65.72 13.35 10.71
C ARG A 64 -64.61 14.39 10.88
N GLY A 65 -63.56 14.06 11.63
CA GLY A 65 -62.27 14.73 11.45
C GLY A 65 -61.77 14.43 10.02
N PRO A 66 -61.24 15.40 9.27
CA PRO A 66 -60.79 15.16 7.91
C PRO A 66 -59.56 14.26 7.97
N GLY A 67 -59.77 12.97 7.71
CA GLY A 67 -58.71 12.04 7.35
C GLY A 67 -57.96 12.64 6.17
N CYS A 68 -56.68 12.91 6.35
CA CYS A 68 -55.76 13.25 5.27
C CYS A 68 -55.72 12.03 4.34
N PHE A 69 -56.58 12.07 3.33
CA PHE A 69 -56.77 10.98 2.36
C PHE A 69 -55.44 10.65 1.69
N LYS A 70 -55.14 9.35 1.67
CA LYS A 70 -53.92 8.66 1.25
C LYS A 70 -53.31 9.06 -0.11
N LEU A 71 -53.90 9.97 -0.88
CA LEU A 71 -53.40 10.43 -2.18
C LEU A 71 -52.77 11.83 -2.11
N GLY A 72 -53.30 12.74 -1.28
CA GLY A 72 -52.83 14.12 -1.17
C GLY A 72 -51.51 14.26 -0.42
N CYS A 73 -51.35 13.53 0.69
CA CYS A 73 -50.06 13.46 1.40
C CYS A 73 -48.98 12.76 0.58
N VAL A 74 -49.36 11.74 -0.20
CA VAL A 74 -48.42 11.00 -1.05
C VAL A 74 -47.97 11.87 -2.23
N THR A 75 -48.90 12.58 -2.88
CA THR A 75 -48.55 13.53 -3.94
C THR A 75 -47.71 14.69 -3.41
N LEU A 76 -48.05 15.27 -2.26
CA LEU A 76 -47.23 16.33 -1.65
C LEU A 76 -45.83 15.83 -1.26
N ALA A 77 -45.72 14.62 -0.70
CA ALA A 77 -44.41 14.02 -0.39
C ALA A 77 -43.61 13.76 -1.67
N LEU A 78 -44.23 13.25 -2.74
CA LEU A 78 -43.58 13.05 -4.03
C LEU A 78 -43.11 14.38 -4.63
N LEU A 79 -43.91 15.43 -4.49
CA LEU A 79 -43.61 16.79 -4.95
C LEU A 79 -42.45 17.40 -4.16
N LEU A 80 -42.41 17.22 -2.83
CA LEU A 80 -41.30 17.65 -1.98
C LEU A 80 -40.01 16.87 -2.29
N VAL A 81 -40.10 15.58 -2.58
CA VAL A 81 -38.95 14.77 -2.98
C VAL A 81 -38.43 15.19 -4.36
N THR A 82 -39.31 15.45 -5.32
CA THR A 82 -38.91 15.89 -6.68
C THR A 82 -38.38 17.32 -6.69
N VAL A 83 -39.07 18.26 -6.03
CA VAL A 83 -38.60 19.65 -5.92
C VAL A 83 -37.35 19.74 -5.06
N GLY A 84 -37.30 19.03 -3.93
CA GLY A 84 -36.11 18.96 -3.09
C GLY A 84 -34.93 18.33 -3.81
N GLY A 85 -35.16 17.24 -4.55
CA GLY A 85 -34.15 16.60 -5.40
C GLY A 85 -33.66 17.50 -6.52
N PHE A 86 -34.56 18.21 -7.21
CA PHE A 86 -34.20 19.16 -8.26
C PHE A 86 -33.42 20.36 -7.72
N LEU A 87 -33.86 20.95 -6.61
CA LEU A 87 -33.15 22.04 -5.93
C LEU A 87 -31.77 21.59 -5.44
N TYR A 88 -31.63 20.34 -4.96
CA TYR A 88 -30.34 19.77 -4.59
C TYR A 88 -29.42 19.60 -5.81
N ILE A 89 -29.94 19.12 -6.94
CA ILE A 89 -29.16 19.01 -8.19
C ILE A 89 -28.71 20.38 -8.68
N VAL A 90 -29.59 21.39 -8.66
CA VAL A 90 -29.24 22.78 -9.04
C VAL A 90 -28.20 23.37 -8.08
N ALA A 91 -28.36 23.17 -6.77
CA ALA A 91 -27.39 23.62 -5.78
C ALA A 91 -26.02 22.91 -5.95
N ALA A 92 -26.01 21.61 -6.21
CA ALA A 92 -24.81 20.84 -6.52
C ALA A 92 -24.14 21.26 -7.84
N GLY A 93 -24.91 21.82 -8.79
CA GLY A 93 -24.38 22.40 -10.03
C GLY A 93 -23.79 23.80 -9.86
N LEU A 94 -24.25 24.56 -8.86
CA LEU A 94 -23.78 25.92 -8.56
C LEU A 94 -22.64 25.94 -7.53
N ASP A 95 -22.66 25.04 -6.57
CA ASP A 95 -21.56 24.73 -5.66
C ASP A 95 -21.26 23.23 -5.78
N PRO A 96 -20.22 22.85 -6.54
CA PRO A 96 -19.82 21.46 -6.71
C PRO A 96 -19.64 20.75 -5.37
N SER A 97 -19.25 21.45 -4.30
CA SER A 97 -19.01 20.90 -2.96
C SER A 97 -20.28 20.34 -2.28
N LEU A 98 -21.46 20.65 -2.82
CA LEU A 98 -22.76 20.10 -2.43
C LEU A 98 -23.19 18.86 -3.23
N GLY A 99 -22.39 18.44 -4.22
CA GLY A 99 -22.64 17.22 -4.99
C GLY A 99 -22.55 15.94 -4.14
N PRO A 100 -23.25 14.86 -4.52
CA PRO A 100 -23.31 13.61 -3.75
C PRO A 100 -21.95 12.96 -3.52
N GLY A 101 -20.99 13.10 -4.45
CA GLY A 101 -19.60 12.65 -4.25
C GLY A 101 -18.85 13.42 -3.15
N ASN A 102 -19.10 14.73 -3.04
CA ASN A 102 -18.50 15.57 -2.00
C ASN A 102 -19.14 15.32 -0.62
N ALA A 103 -20.45 15.10 -0.57
CA ALA A 103 -21.14 14.70 0.66
C ALA A 103 -20.68 13.32 1.15
N GLY A 104 -20.51 12.36 0.23
CA GLY A 104 -19.96 11.03 0.53
C GLY A 104 -18.54 11.09 1.09
N ALA A 105 -17.63 11.77 0.39
CA ALA A 105 -16.24 11.93 0.84
C ALA A 105 -16.11 12.61 2.22
N ARG A 106 -16.94 13.63 2.49
CA ARG A 106 -16.99 14.29 3.81
C ARG A 106 -17.50 13.36 4.91
N SER A 107 -18.50 12.52 4.63
CA SER A 107 -19.00 11.52 5.58
C SER A 107 -17.91 10.51 5.95
N VAL A 108 -17.21 10.00 4.92
CA VAL A 108 -16.08 9.07 5.07
C VAL A 108 -14.95 9.70 5.89
N ALA A 109 -14.53 10.92 5.57
CA ALA A 109 -13.48 11.63 6.30
C ALA A 109 -13.87 11.89 7.77
N LYS A 110 -15.12 12.30 8.04
CA LYS A 110 -15.63 12.49 9.41
C LYS A 110 -15.64 11.18 10.20
N ALA A 111 -16.01 10.06 9.57
CA ALA A 111 -15.99 8.75 10.20
C ALA A 111 -14.55 8.31 10.55
N ALA A 112 -13.59 8.55 9.65
CA ALA A 112 -12.17 8.31 9.91
C ALA A 112 -11.67 9.14 11.11
N VAL A 113 -11.91 10.46 11.10
CA VAL A 113 -11.57 11.36 12.21
C VAL A 113 -12.19 10.90 13.53
N THR A 114 -13.48 10.57 13.52
CA THR A 114 -14.21 10.10 14.72
C THR A 114 -13.66 8.77 15.25
N SER A 115 -13.15 7.91 14.36
CA SER A 115 -12.50 6.65 14.76
C SER A 115 -11.14 6.94 15.41
N LEU A 116 -10.33 7.79 14.77
CA LEU A 116 -8.99 8.18 15.24
C LEU A 116 -9.05 8.90 16.58
N SER A 117 -9.97 9.86 16.75
CA SER A 117 -10.10 10.68 17.95
C SER A 117 -10.49 9.89 19.21
N LYS A 118 -10.98 8.65 19.06
CA LYS A 118 -11.31 7.78 20.20
C LYS A 118 -10.09 7.05 20.77
N ASN A 119 -8.99 7.01 20.02
CA ASN A 119 -7.79 6.33 20.46
C ASN A 119 -6.95 7.25 21.36
N PRO A 120 -6.49 6.78 22.53
CA PRO A 120 -5.75 7.59 23.48
C PRO A 120 -4.37 8.05 23.00
N SER A 121 -3.81 7.43 21.95
CA SER A 121 -2.52 7.79 21.36
C SER A 121 -2.62 8.92 20.34
N VAL A 122 -3.83 9.29 19.90
CA VAL A 122 -4.05 10.44 19.01
C VAL A 122 -4.16 11.72 19.84
N GLU A 123 -3.38 12.74 19.48
CA GLU A 123 -3.44 14.08 20.05
C GLU A 123 -4.42 14.97 19.29
N SER A 124 -4.35 14.96 17.96
CA SER A 124 -5.25 15.73 17.12
C SER A 124 -5.51 15.08 15.79
N THR A 125 -6.59 15.51 15.13
CA THR A 125 -6.98 15.01 13.81
C THR A 125 -7.46 16.16 12.95
N GLN A 126 -7.22 16.07 11.65
CA GLN A 126 -7.60 17.07 10.67
C GLN A 126 -8.06 16.38 9.38
N ILE A 127 -9.12 16.89 8.76
CA ILE A 127 -9.49 16.51 7.40
C ILE A 127 -8.62 17.35 6.45
N MET A 128 -7.78 16.70 5.66
CA MET A 128 -6.91 17.36 4.68
C MET A 128 -7.65 17.59 3.37
N GLN A 129 -8.33 16.54 2.89
CA GLN A 129 -9.11 16.58 1.66
C GLN A 129 -10.36 15.71 1.83
N ALA A 130 -11.50 16.21 1.34
CA ALA A 130 -12.73 15.44 1.31
C ALA A 130 -13.60 15.93 0.16
N GLY A 131 -13.48 15.27 -0.99
CA GLY A 131 -14.27 15.63 -2.16
C GLY A 131 -13.97 14.85 -3.43
N ALA A 132 -14.71 15.18 -4.48
CA ALA A 132 -14.49 14.68 -5.83
C ALA A 132 -13.19 15.27 -6.38
N ASN A 133 -12.22 14.41 -6.66
CA ASN A 133 -11.04 14.71 -7.47
C ASN A 133 -11.35 14.31 -8.92
N SER A 134 -11.19 15.26 -9.85
CA SER A 134 -11.44 15.04 -11.28
C SER A 134 -10.56 13.95 -11.89
N ASN A 135 -9.43 13.63 -11.26
CA ASN A 135 -8.43 12.70 -11.78
C ASN A 135 -8.48 11.31 -11.08
N THR A 136 -8.91 11.24 -9.81
CA THR A 136 -8.84 9.99 -9.00
C THR A 136 -10.18 9.54 -8.42
N GLY A 137 -11.28 10.25 -8.71
CA GLY A 137 -12.59 9.97 -8.13
C GLY A 137 -12.78 10.64 -6.76
N SER A 138 -13.71 10.17 -5.94
CA SER A 138 -13.91 10.77 -4.62
C SER A 138 -12.78 10.36 -3.66
N VAL A 139 -12.17 11.34 -2.99
CA VAL A 139 -11.04 11.13 -2.07
C VAL A 139 -11.38 11.70 -0.69
N ALA A 140 -10.98 10.97 0.34
CA ALA A 140 -11.05 11.38 1.74
C ALA A 140 -9.70 11.13 2.41
N GLU A 141 -8.99 12.21 2.72
CA GLU A 141 -7.69 12.18 3.39
C GLU A 141 -7.79 12.87 4.74
N VAL A 142 -7.25 12.21 5.76
CA VAL A 142 -7.22 12.72 7.12
C VAL A 142 -5.80 12.60 7.67
N LYS A 143 -5.37 13.63 8.38
CA LYS A 143 -4.10 13.64 9.11
C LYS A 143 -4.38 13.46 10.59
N ALA A 144 -3.63 12.58 11.24
CA ALA A 144 -3.67 12.35 12.68
C ALA A 144 -2.30 12.62 13.28
N HIS A 145 -2.24 13.56 14.20
CA HIS A 145 -1.07 13.78 15.03
C HIS A 145 -1.13 12.85 16.22
N LEU A 146 -0.15 11.96 16.33
CA LEU A 146 -0.04 11.05 17.47
C LEU A 146 0.82 11.70 18.54
N LYS A 147 0.61 11.28 19.79
CA LYS A 147 1.47 11.69 20.91
C LYS A 147 2.90 11.25 20.64
N ALA A 148 3.86 12.05 21.12
CA ALA A 148 5.27 11.68 21.09
C ALA A 148 5.49 10.28 21.70
N ASP A 149 6.41 9.53 21.10
CA ASP A 149 6.78 8.17 21.47
C ASP A 149 5.63 7.15 21.44
N THR A 150 4.55 7.44 20.70
CA THR A 150 3.54 6.43 20.36
C THR A 150 4.22 5.25 19.66
N PRO A 151 4.10 4.01 20.19
CA PRO A 151 4.73 2.85 19.58
C PRO A 151 4.16 2.54 18.19
N VAL A 152 5.00 2.04 17.28
CA VAL A 152 4.59 1.58 15.94
C VAL A 152 3.39 0.63 16.00
N ASP A 153 3.38 -0.32 16.93
CA ASP A 153 2.26 -1.26 17.07
C ASP A 153 0.93 -0.56 17.39
N SER A 154 0.97 0.51 18.17
CA SER A 154 -0.23 1.31 18.45
C SER A 154 -0.76 1.99 17.20
N ALA A 155 0.11 2.59 16.38
CA ALA A 155 -0.29 3.15 15.09
C ALA A 155 -0.83 2.07 14.13
N ALA A 156 -0.19 0.90 14.11
CA ALA A 156 -0.58 -0.24 13.27
C ALA A 156 -1.93 -0.84 13.66
N ASP A 157 -2.31 -0.83 14.94
CA ASP A 157 -3.63 -1.28 15.42
C ASP A 157 -4.76 -0.31 15.07
N MET A 158 -4.45 0.97 14.89
CA MET A 158 -5.43 2.03 14.63
C MET A 158 -5.85 2.11 13.18
N LEU A 159 -4.93 1.81 12.26
CA LEU A 159 -5.18 1.95 10.83
C LEU A 159 -6.35 1.05 10.36
N PRO A 160 -6.41 -0.26 10.67
CA PRO A 160 -7.48 -1.11 10.15
C PRO A 160 -8.87 -0.73 10.66
N SER A 161 -8.99 -0.37 11.94
CA SER A 161 -10.26 0.03 12.53
C SER A 161 -10.75 1.37 11.96
N THR A 162 -9.85 2.31 11.74
CA THR A 162 -10.13 3.61 11.11
C THR A 162 -10.56 3.43 9.65
N CYS A 163 -9.80 2.65 8.86
CA CYS A 163 -10.14 2.34 7.48
C CYS A 163 -11.52 1.68 7.37
N SER A 164 -11.80 0.70 8.24
CA SER A 164 -13.10 0.03 8.27
C SER A 164 -14.25 0.98 8.64
N ALA A 165 -14.03 1.92 9.58
CA ALA A 165 -15.03 2.91 9.96
C ALA A 165 -15.32 3.90 8.81
N ALA A 166 -14.27 4.35 8.11
CA ALA A 166 -14.36 5.24 6.97
C ALA A 166 -15.11 4.58 5.80
N GLN A 167 -14.72 3.37 5.41
CA GLN A 167 -15.30 2.64 4.27
C GLN A 167 -16.78 2.32 4.46
N ARG A 168 -17.23 1.98 5.68
CA ARG A 168 -18.67 1.76 5.97
C ARG A 168 -19.54 2.99 5.76
N ASN A 169 -18.95 4.18 5.76
CA ASN A 169 -19.65 5.45 5.54
C ASN A 169 -19.59 5.91 4.07
N SER A 170 -19.03 5.10 3.17
CA SER A 170 -19.03 5.33 1.72
C SER A 170 -20.40 4.95 1.12
N VAL A 171 -21.38 5.86 1.26
CA VAL A 171 -22.76 5.61 0.79
C VAL A 171 -22.90 5.78 -0.74
N TRP A 172 -22.02 6.58 -1.36
CA TRP A 172 -22.13 6.98 -2.76
C TRP A 172 -20.82 6.72 -3.52
N GLY A 173 -20.72 5.55 -4.16
CA GLY A 173 -19.55 5.14 -4.93
C GLY A 173 -18.32 4.77 -4.08
N THR A 174 -17.22 4.45 -4.74
CA THR A 174 -15.94 4.15 -4.10
C THR A 174 -15.23 5.45 -3.73
N VAL A 175 -14.97 5.65 -2.43
CA VAL A 175 -14.12 6.75 -1.94
C VAL A 175 -12.74 6.19 -1.60
N THR A 176 -11.69 6.75 -2.19
CA THR A 176 -10.30 6.45 -1.79
C THR A 176 -10.04 7.09 -0.43
N VAL A 177 -9.58 6.30 0.53
CA VAL A 177 -9.31 6.77 1.90
C VAL A 177 -7.81 6.73 2.17
N GLY A 178 -7.27 7.88 2.55
CA GLY A 178 -5.88 8.06 2.97
C GLY A 178 -5.80 8.53 4.43
N ILE A 179 -4.91 7.92 5.19
CA ILE A 179 -4.62 8.29 6.58
C ILE A 179 -3.15 8.70 6.67
N ILE A 180 -2.88 9.93 7.06
CA ILE A 180 -1.53 10.42 7.31
C ILE A 180 -1.29 10.39 8.81
N PHE A 181 -0.29 9.64 9.25
CA PHE A 181 0.15 9.70 10.64
C PHE A 181 1.38 10.59 10.76
N THR A 182 1.36 11.49 11.74
CA THR A 182 2.50 12.34 12.07
C THR A 182 2.81 12.34 13.56
N TRP A 183 4.06 12.08 13.92
CA TRP A 183 4.56 12.16 15.30
C TRP A 183 6.09 12.04 15.34
N ASN A 184 6.67 12.27 16.52
CA ASN A 184 8.05 11.92 16.79
C ASN A 184 8.10 10.63 17.64
N MET A 185 8.94 9.67 17.26
CA MET A 185 9.18 8.44 18.02
C MET A 185 10.67 8.20 18.17
N LYS A 186 11.17 8.20 19.42
CA LYS A 186 12.58 7.96 19.74
C LYS A 186 13.55 8.81 18.92
N GLY A 187 13.17 10.05 18.61
CA GLY A 187 13.97 10.95 17.78
C GLY A 187 13.69 10.89 16.28
N THR A 188 12.96 9.89 15.79
CA THR A 188 12.52 9.82 14.39
C THR A 188 11.29 10.69 14.16
N GLU A 189 11.35 11.61 13.21
CA GLU A 189 10.18 12.33 12.70
C GLU A 189 9.44 11.48 11.67
N ILE A 190 8.15 11.24 11.91
CA ILE A 190 7.32 10.41 11.05
C ILE A 190 6.23 11.29 10.45
N ASP A 191 6.06 11.25 9.12
CA ASP A 191 4.95 11.84 8.37
C ASP A 191 4.61 10.94 7.18
N VAL A 192 3.80 9.90 7.45
CA VAL A 192 3.60 8.80 6.50
C VAL A 192 2.12 8.66 6.13
N TYR A 193 1.86 8.74 4.84
CA TYR A 193 0.60 8.41 4.23
C TYR A 193 0.38 6.88 4.13
N PHE A 194 -0.79 6.42 4.55
CA PHE A 194 -1.27 5.05 4.36
C PHE A 194 -2.61 5.05 3.63
N ASN A 195 -2.70 4.26 2.56
CA ASN A 195 -3.99 4.02 1.91
C ASN A 195 -4.77 2.91 2.63
N CYS A 196 -6.09 3.00 2.64
CA CYS A 196 -6.97 1.97 3.16
C CYS A 196 -7.34 0.93 2.08
N ARG A 197 -6.36 0.31 1.41
CA ARG A 197 -6.59 -0.79 0.46
C ARG A 197 -6.18 -2.12 1.08
N GLY A 198 -6.98 -3.16 0.82
CA GLY A 198 -6.69 -4.52 1.28
C GLY A 198 -7.26 -4.86 2.68
N PRO A 199 -7.03 -6.11 3.13
CA PRO A 199 -7.51 -6.60 4.41
C PRO A 199 -6.77 -5.96 5.60
N ALA A 200 -7.43 -5.98 6.76
CA ALA A 200 -6.92 -5.41 8.01
C ALA A 200 -5.52 -5.92 8.42
N SER A 201 -5.22 -7.20 8.16
CA SER A 201 -3.92 -7.81 8.46
C SER A 201 -2.80 -7.22 7.62
N GLU A 202 -3.03 -6.99 6.32
CA GLU A 202 -2.04 -6.40 5.42
C GLU A 202 -1.78 -4.93 5.78
N LEU A 203 -2.83 -4.18 6.13
CA LEU A 203 -2.69 -2.79 6.59
C LEU A 203 -1.82 -2.70 7.85
N ARG A 204 -2.07 -3.57 8.84
CA ARG A 204 -1.26 -3.61 10.07
C ARG A 204 0.19 -3.95 9.78
N THR A 205 0.42 -5.03 9.03
CA THR A 205 1.77 -5.51 8.67
C THR A 205 2.52 -4.46 7.85
N GLY A 206 1.85 -3.77 6.91
CA GLY A 206 2.42 -2.67 6.14
C GLY A 206 2.93 -1.53 7.00
N VAL A 207 2.15 -1.09 7.99
CA VAL A 207 2.59 -0.06 8.96
C VAL A 207 3.81 -0.52 9.75
N GLN A 208 3.82 -1.78 10.22
CA GLN A 208 4.95 -2.32 10.98
C GLN A 208 6.24 -2.38 10.15
N HIS A 209 6.14 -2.79 8.88
CA HIS A 209 7.27 -2.84 7.96
C HIS A 209 7.78 -1.45 7.58
N ASP A 210 6.88 -0.55 7.18
CA ASP A 210 7.23 0.81 6.77
C ASP A 210 7.90 1.59 7.92
N LEU A 211 7.50 1.34 9.16
CA LEU A 211 8.01 2.03 10.34
C LEU A 211 9.07 1.23 11.11
N ALA A 212 9.53 0.09 10.59
CA ALA A 212 10.61 -0.67 11.21
C ALA A 212 11.90 0.15 11.44
N PRO A 213 12.27 1.14 10.59
CA PRO A 213 13.42 2.02 10.84
C PRO A 213 13.25 3.03 11.98
N ALA A 214 12.05 3.14 12.58
CA ALA A 214 11.80 4.12 13.63
C ALA A 214 12.67 3.87 14.87
N GLY A 215 13.33 4.93 15.35
CA GLY A 215 14.33 4.91 16.40
C GLY A 215 15.78 4.76 15.92
N GLU A 216 15.99 4.41 14.65
CA GLU A 216 17.30 4.45 13.99
C GLU A 216 17.36 5.56 12.93
N ALA A 217 16.28 5.75 12.17
CA ALA A 217 16.17 6.83 11.19
C ALA A 217 15.94 8.20 11.84
N THR A 218 16.35 9.26 11.16
CA THR A 218 16.00 10.65 11.54
C THR A 218 14.62 11.01 11.02
N THR A 219 14.28 10.64 9.78
CA THR A 219 12.96 10.88 9.20
C THR A 219 12.41 9.65 8.48
N ILE A 220 11.09 9.51 8.50
CA ILE A 220 10.34 8.56 7.68
C ILE A 220 9.14 9.30 7.09
N MET A 221 9.09 9.40 5.76
CA MET A 221 8.10 10.21 5.06
C MET A 221 7.46 9.45 3.90
N ARG A 222 6.16 9.68 3.70
CA ARG A 222 5.46 9.34 2.45
C ARG A 222 4.36 10.35 2.21
N ASN A 223 4.45 11.08 1.10
CA ASN A 223 3.55 12.19 0.81
C ASN A 223 2.14 11.73 0.39
N ASP A 224 2.05 10.70 -0.45
CA ASP A 224 0.78 10.21 -1.02
C ASP A 224 0.84 8.71 -1.37
N ASP A 225 -0.19 8.18 -2.03
CA ASP A 225 -0.30 6.75 -2.38
C ASP A 225 0.58 6.31 -3.56
N THR A 226 1.17 7.25 -4.29
CA THR A 226 2.07 7.00 -5.43
C THR A 226 3.54 7.20 -5.09
N SER A 227 3.81 7.90 -3.99
CA SER A 227 5.15 8.17 -3.50
C SER A 227 5.79 6.93 -2.88
N SER A 228 7.07 6.74 -3.15
CA SER A 228 7.90 5.81 -2.37
C SER A 228 7.97 6.27 -0.91
N LEU A 229 8.12 5.32 0.01
CA LEU A 229 8.52 5.62 1.38
C LEU A 229 9.96 6.13 1.37
N GLU A 230 10.21 7.30 1.96
CA GLU A 230 11.54 7.88 2.12
C GLU A 230 11.97 7.72 3.57
N VAL A 231 13.13 7.11 3.79
CA VAL A 231 13.72 6.90 5.11
C VAL A 231 15.12 7.51 5.10
N ASP A 232 15.33 8.57 5.86
CA ASP A 232 16.63 9.20 6.00
C ASP A 232 17.23 8.93 7.38
N TYR A 233 18.39 8.29 7.40
CA TYR A 233 19.17 8.05 8.60
C TYR A 233 20.14 9.20 8.91
N ALA A 234 20.25 10.20 8.02
CA ALA A 234 21.19 11.32 8.12
C ALA A 234 22.66 10.85 8.22
N ASP A 235 23.49 11.56 8.97
CA ASP A 235 24.91 11.21 9.19
C ASP A 235 25.05 10.08 10.20
N VAL A 236 25.69 8.99 9.77
CA VAL A 236 25.89 7.78 10.58
C VAL A 236 27.36 7.40 10.65
N THR A 237 27.75 6.73 11.75
CA THR A 237 29.11 6.21 11.96
C THR A 237 29.25 4.74 11.57
N THR A 238 28.14 4.01 11.50
CA THR A 238 28.05 2.59 11.11
C THR A 238 26.83 2.38 10.21
N PRO A 239 26.80 1.38 9.32
CA PRO A 239 25.65 1.16 8.44
C PRO A 239 24.39 0.91 9.27
N PRO A 240 23.23 1.49 8.90
CA PRO A 240 22.01 1.28 9.66
C PRO A 240 21.59 -0.20 9.69
N SER A 241 21.21 -0.70 10.86
CA SER A 241 20.78 -2.09 11.06
C SER A 241 19.49 -2.42 10.31
N THR A 242 18.60 -1.44 10.15
CA THR A 242 17.34 -1.58 9.40
C THR A 242 17.49 -1.24 7.92
N LEU A 243 18.71 -1.06 7.39
CA LEU A 243 18.91 -0.68 5.99
C LEU A 243 18.27 -1.69 5.02
N THR A 244 18.43 -2.99 5.27
CA THR A 244 17.86 -4.06 4.43
C THR A 244 16.51 -4.56 4.93
N ALA A 245 15.96 -3.99 6.00
CA ALA A 245 14.65 -4.38 6.52
C ALA A 245 13.57 -4.17 5.45
N PRO A 246 12.69 -5.14 5.20
CA PRO A 246 11.65 -5.01 4.18
C PRO A 246 10.59 -3.99 4.62
N SER A 247 10.07 -3.30 3.62
CA SER A 247 8.96 -2.34 3.74
C SER A 247 7.70 -2.90 3.07
N GLY A 248 6.52 -2.33 3.34
CA GLY A 248 5.27 -2.78 2.73
C GLY A 248 5.03 -2.21 1.32
N SER A 249 5.98 -1.47 0.77
CA SER A 249 5.83 -0.64 -0.43
C SER A 249 7.20 -0.22 -0.99
N PRO A 250 7.27 0.34 -2.23
CA PRO A 250 8.50 0.90 -2.76
C PRO A 250 9.11 1.90 -1.78
N THR A 251 10.41 1.75 -1.49
CA THR A 251 11.10 2.46 -0.41
C THR A 251 12.49 2.89 -0.85
N ILE A 252 12.86 4.10 -0.47
CA ILE A 252 14.19 4.68 -0.65
C ILE A 252 14.77 4.94 0.74
N LYS A 253 15.96 4.41 0.99
CA LYS A 253 16.70 4.58 2.24
C LYS A 253 17.99 5.33 1.98
N THR A 254 18.24 6.41 2.72
CA THR A 254 19.43 7.23 2.58
C THR A 254 20.21 7.37 3.87
N PHE A 255 21.53 7.36 3.78
CA PHE A 255 22.40 7.76 4.89
C PHE A 255 23.67 8.39 4.33
N THR A 256 24.35 9.18 5.15
CA THR A 256 25.69 9.69 4.83
C THR A 256 26.67 9.12 5.83
N MET A 257 27.79 8.57 5.35
CA MET A 257 28.84 8.06 6.21
C MET A 257 30.19 8.48 5.66
N ASN A 258 31.02 9.10 6.51
CA ASN A 258 32.37 9.51 6.14
C ASN A 258 32.44 10.40 4.87
N GLY A 259 31.44 11.25 4.64
CA GLY A 259 31.35 12.12 3.46
C GLY A 259 30.75 11.46 2.21
N TRP A 260 30.33 10.20 2.29
CA TRP A 260 29.72 9.45 1.20
C TRP A 260 28.22 9.27 1.43
N LYS A 261 27.41 9.80 0.51
CA LYS A 261 25.95 9.62 0.54
C LYS A 261 25.60 8.28 -0.10
N VAL A 262 24.91 7.43 0.64
CA VAL A 262 24.36 6.17 0.17
C VAL A 262 22.86 6.31 -0.03
N THR A 263 22.37 5.85 -1.17
CA THR A 263 20.95 5.68 -1.46
C THR A 263 20.69 4.22 -1.80
N SER A 264 19.68 3.61 -1.19
CA SER A 264 19.26 2.24 -1.46
C SER A 264 17.78 2.23 -1.77
N THR A 265 17.44 1.76 -2.96
CA THR A 265 16.08 1.72 -3.49
C THR A 265 15.60 0.27 -3.56
N SER A 266 14.47 0.00 -2.92
CA SER A 266 13.84 -1.33 -2.93
C SER A 266 13.20 -1.65 -4.28
N ASN A 267 12.78 -2.91 -4.46
CA ASN A 267 11.84 -3.25 -5.52
C ASN A 267 10.42 -2.73 -5.22
N THR A 268 9.47 -3.04 -6.11
CA THR A 268 8.06 -2.63 -5.99
C THR A 268 7.34 -3.20 -4.77
N GLU A 269 7.87 -4.27 -4.18
CA GLU A 269 7.32 -4.94 -3.00
C GLU A 269 8.00 -4.48 -1.70
N GLY A 270 8.90 -3.50 -1.75
CA GLY A 270 9.62 -3.02 -0.57
C GLY A 270 10.75 -3.93 -0.11
N GLN A 271 11.21 -4.86 -0.95
CA GLN A 271 12.33 -5.76 -0.64
C GLN A 271 13.67 -5.19 -1.15
N PHE A 272 14.72 -5.48 -0.40
CA PHE A 272 16.11 -5.13 -0.71
C PHE A 272 16.89 -6.42 -1.03
N PRO A 273 16.84 -6.91 -2.29
CA PRO A 273 17.36 -8.23 -2.65
C PRO A 273 18.89 -8.31 -2.63
N THR A 274 19.55 -7.16 -2.65
CA THR A 274 21.01 -7.05 -2.73
C THR A 274 21.56 -6.59 -1.39
N THR A 275 22.62 -7.26 -0.92
CA THR A 275 23.32 -6.88 0.31
C THR A 275 24.75 -6.46 -0.05
N VAL A 276 24.96 -5.15 -0.17
CA VAL A 276 26.28 -4.58 -0.46
C VAL A 276 27.00 -4.28 0.86
N PRO A 277 28.30 -4.61 0.99
CA PRO A 277 29.10 -4.24 2.16
C PRO A 277 29.45 -2.74 2.10
N PHE A 278 28.46 -1.87 2.32
CA PHE A 278 28.59 -0.42 2.12
C PHE A 278 29.77 0.20 2.89
N GLU A 279 30.06 -0.25 4.11
CA GLU A 279 31.20 0.23 4.87
C GLU A 279 32.54 -0.04 4.15
N GLN A 280 32.69 -1.22 3.56
CA GLN A 280 33.88 -1.59 2.80
C GLN A 280 33.94 -0.82 1.48
N VAL A 281 32.81 -0.69 0.77
CA VAL A 281 32.73 0.07 -0.48
C VAL A 281 33.10 1.54 -0.25
N ILE A 282 32.57 2.16 0.81
CA ILE A 282 32.91 3.54 1.21
C ILE A 282 34.40 3.62 1.56
N THR A 283 34.94 2.65 2.31
CA THR A 283 36.36 2.63 2.68
C THR A 283 37.27 2.56 1.44
N ALA A 284 36.91 1.74 0.45
CA ALA A 284 37.59 1.65 -0.82
C ALA A 284 37.48 2.96 -1.62
N ALA A 285 36.27 3.49 -1.78
CA ALA A 285 36.00 4.71 -2.54
C ALA A 285 36.70 5.94 -1.96
N LYS A 286 36.85 6.00 -0.63
CA LYS A 286 37.59 7.05 0.08
C LYS A 286 39.07 7.14 -0.27
N GLN A 287 39.66 6.07 -0.82
CA GLN A 287 41.04 6.10 -1.30
C GLN A 287 41.18 7.03 -2.50
N ALA A 288 40.11 7.20 -3.28
CA ALA A 288 40.06 8.09 -4.44
C ALA A 288 39.65 9.52 -4.07
N SER A 289 38.61 9.69 -3.25
CA SER A 289 38.02 11.01 -2.94
C SER A 289 37.42 11.09 -1.53
N PRO A 290 37.46 12.25 -0.86
CA PRO A 290 36.81 12.44 0.44
C PRO A 290 35.29 12.33 0.40
N THR A 291 34.66 12.56 -0.77
CA THR A 291 33.21 12.62 -0.92
C THR A 291 32.75 11.99 -2.22
N GLY A 292 31.54 11.43 -2.21
CA GLY A 292 30.89 10.89 -3.39
C GLY A 292 29.52 10.33 -3.08
N THR A 293 28.93 9.64 -4.06
CA THR A 293 27.63 8.98 -3.88
C THR A 293 27.71 7.51 -4.26
N ILE A 294 26.97 6.69 -3.52
CA ILE A 294 26.71 5.29 -3.85
C ILE A 294 25.20 5.13 -3.96
N ASP A 295 24.72 4.65 -5.09
CA ASP A 295 23.31 4.35 -5.32
C ASP A 295 23.14 2.86 -5.60
N LEU A 296 22.31 2.19 -4.80
CA LEU A 296 21.93 0.80 -4.99
C LEU A 296 20.46 0.77 -5.42
N ASN A 297 20.21 0.48 -6.69
CA ASN A 297 18.87 0.38 -7.25
C ASN A 297 18.62 -1.02 -7.79
N GLY A 298 17.81 -1.80 -7.06
CA GLY A 298 17.63 -3.22 -7.34
C GLY A 298 18.97 -3.94 -7.28
N THR A 299 19.41 -4.49 -8.42
CA THR A 299 20.67 -5.23 -8.58
C THR A 299 21.79 -4.40 -9.22
N THR A 300 21.60 -3.08 -9.34
CA THR A 300 22.60 -2.16 -9.91
C THR A 300 23.23 -1.33 -8.81
N LEU A 301 24.56 -1.40 -8.68
CA LEU A 301 25.35 -0.53 -7.80
C LEU A 301 26.03 0.54 -8.65
N SER A 302 25.80 1.81 -8.31
CA SER A 302 26.40 2.95 -9.00
C SER A 302 27.25 3.77 -8.03
N VAL A 303 28.46 4.13 -8.43
CA VAL A 303 29.40 4.90 -7.59
C VAL A 303 29.88 6.14 -8.35
N THR A 304 29.75 7.31 -7.71
CA THR A 304 30.24 8.60 -8.23
C THR A 304 31.23 9.23 -7.27
N GLY A 305 32.02 10.19 -7.77
CA GLY A 305 33.01 10.90 -6.97
C GLY A 305 34.36 10.19 -6.88
N LEU A 306 34.60 9.13 -7.65
CA LEU A 306 35.91 8.48 -7.76
C LEU A 306 36.92 9.30 -8.61
N VAL A 307 36.42 10.21 -9.45
CA VAL A 307 37.24 11.13 -10.24
C VAL A 307 37.34 12.47 -9.51
N THR A 308 38.57 12.91 -9.23
CA THR A 308 38.86 14.15 -8.48
C THR A 308 39.34 15.30 -9.38
N ASP A 309 39.62 15.02 -10.65
CA ASP A 309 40.11 15.99 -11.64
C ASP A 309 39.21 15.91 -12.88
N ASP A 310 38.49 16.98 -13.19
CA ASP A 310 37.53 17.04 -14.31
C ASP A 310 38.20 17.03 -15.69
N THR A 311 39.54 17.11 -15.73
CA THR A 311 40.34 16.97 -16.95
C THR A 311 40.84 15.55 -17.19
N LYS A 312 40.55 14.61 -16.28
CA LYS A 312 41.04 13.23 -16.33
C LYS A 312 39.91 12.22 -16.31
N ASP A 313 40.14 11.10 -16.99
CA ASP A 313 39.30 9.91 -16.90
C ASP A 313 39.55 9.17 -15.58
N LEU A 314 38.65 8.24 -15.24
CA LEU A 314 38.77 7.41 -14.05
C LEU A 314 40.00 6.48 -14.12
N ALA A 315 40.96 6.71 -13.23
CA ALA A 315 42.16 5.88 -13.14
C ALA A 315 41.84 4.47 -12.58
N PRO A 316 42.46 3.40 -13.11
CA PRO A 316 42.35 2.04 -12.56
C PRO A 316 42.63 1.96 -11.07
N GLU A 317 43.61 2.70 -10.56
CA GLU A 317 43.98 2.72 -9.14
C GLU A 317 42.87 3.27 -8.23
N ALA A 318 42.03 4.18 -8.74
CA ALA A 318 40.90 4.74 -7.99
C ALA A 318 39.68 3.81 -8.01
N ALA A 319 39.47 3.08 -9.10
CA ALA A 319 38.30 2.23 -9.31
C ALA A 319 38.49 0.80 -8.78
N ALA A 320 39.69 0.22 -8.93
CA ALA A 320 39.98 -1.16 -8.60
C ALA A 320 39.62 -1.57 -7.16
N PRO A 321 39.88 -0.77 -6.11
CA PRO A 321 39.49 -1.12 -4.75
C PRO A 321 37.97 -1.31 -4.58
N VAL A 322 37.17 -0.51 -5.28
CA VAL A 322 35.70 -0.61 -5.25
C VAL A 322 35.24 -1.91 -5.90
N ILE A 323 35.76 -2.23 -7.10
CA ILE A 323 35.44 -3.49 -7.79
C ILE A 323 35.85 -4.69 -6.94
N HIS A 324 37.05 -4.66 -6.36
CA HIS A 324 37.57 -5.75 -5.53
C HIS A 324 36.66 -6.02 -4.32
N THR A 325 36.12 -4.98 -3.70
CA THR A 325 35.20 -5.10 -2.54
C THR A 325 33.92 -5.86 -2.89
N VAL A 326 33.45 -5.78 -4.13
CA VAL A 326 32.26 -6.49 -4.63
C VAL A 326 32.64 -7.49 -5.72
N ALA A 327 33.82 -8.10 -5.65
CA ALA A 327 34.35 -8.96 -6.71
C ALA A 327 33.46 -10.16 -7.01
N ASP A 328 32.92 -10.80 -5.97
CA ASP A 328 31.86 -11.81 -6.11
C ASP A 328 30.49 -11.12 -6.24
N CYS A 329 30.19 -10.73 -7.48
CA CYS A 329 28.96 -10.04 -7.80
C CYS A 329 27.70 -10.89 -7.56
N GLN A 330 27.82 -12.21 -7.62
CA GLN A 330 26.70 -13.12 -7.39
C GLN A 330 26.35 -13.19 -5.89
N THR A 331 27.36 -13.31 -5.03
CA THR A 331 27.16 -13.27 -3.57
C THR A 331 26.64 -11.90 -3.12
N ALA A 332 27.09 -10.81 -3.76
CA ALA A 332 26.56 -9.47 -3.49
C ALA A 332 25.11 -9.29 -3.98
N GLY A 333 24.61 -10.16 -4.88
CA GLY A 333 23.30 -10.02 -5.51
C GLY A 333 23.23 -8.89 -6.54
N LEU A 334 24.36 -8.57 -7.18
CA LEU A 334 24.50 -7.51 -8.17
C LEU A 334 24.57 -8.10 -9.58
N THR A 335 23.86 -7.47 -10.51
CA THR A 335 23.95 -7.77 -11.95
C THR A 335 24.80 -6.74 -12.68
N THR A 336 24.87 -5.53 -12.12
CA THR A 336 25.46 -4.37 -12.80
C THR A 336 26.21 -3.52 -11.78
N LEU A 337 27.42 -3.10 -12.14
CA LEU A 337 28.22 -2.10 -11.42
C LEU A 337 28.51 -0.94 -12.36
N GLN A 338 28.24 0.29 -11.93
CA GLN A 338 28.48 1.50 -12.70
C GLN A 338 29.43 2.41 -11.94
N LEU A 339 30.54 2.77 -12.56
CA LEU A 339 31.51 3.72 -12.02
C LEU A 339 31.51 4.97 -12.88
N ASN A 340 31.34 6.13 -12.28
CA ASN A 340 31.32 7.39 -13.01
C ASN A 340 32.73 7.74 -13.52
N ASN A 341 32.85 8.00 -14.83
CA ASN A 341 34.15 8.16 -15.49
C ASN A 341 34.70 9.61 -15.49
N TRP A 342 33.99 10.58 -14.95
CA TRP A 342 34.44 11.98 -14.91
C TRP A 342 34.00 12.68 -13.63
N ALA A 343 34.55 13.84 -13.31
CA ALA A 343 34.10 14.59 -12.15
C ALA A 343 32.78 15.30 -12.47
N LEU A 344 31.70 14.99 -11.72
CA LEU A 344 30.37 15.57 -11.92
C LEU A 344 30.37 17.11 -11.74
N ASN A 345 30.63 17.84 -12.82
CA ASN A 345 30.32 19.26 -12.95
C ASN A 345 28.85 19.42 -13.38
N THR A 346 28.10 20.29 -12.71
CA THR A 346 26.65 20.50 -12.91
C THR A 346 26.26 21.07 -14.29
N THR A 347 27.22 21.27 -15.20
CA THR A 347 27.03 22.00 -16.47
C THR A 347 27.26 21.16 -17.72
N SER A 348 27.80 19.94 -17.61
CA SER A 348 28.08 19.08 -18.76
C SER A 348 27.10 17.91 -18.85
N SER A 349 26.19 17.96 -19.83
CA SER A 349 25.37 16.82 -20.21
C SER A 349 26.20 15.86 -21.07
N VAL A 350 26.88 14.91 -20.43
CA VAL A 350 27.54 13.81 -21.14
C VAL A 350 26.50 12.73 -21.40
N ALA A 351 26.37 12.28 -22.65
CA ALA A 351 25.31 11.37 -23.10
C ALA A 351 25.36 9.98 -22.43
N ASP A 352 26.51 9.61 -21.85
CA ASP A 352 26.65 8.41 -21.01
C ASP A 352 27.95 8.52 -20.19
N PRO A 353 27.86 8.86 -18.89
CA PRO A 353 29.02 9.15 -18.07
C PRO A 353 29.66 7.92 -17.40
N TRP A 354 29.18 6.71 -17.68
CA TRP A 354 29.47 5.52 -16.87
C TRP A 354 30.41 4.55 -17.57
N LEU A 355 31.35 3.99 -16.79
CA LEU A 355 31.92 2.68 -17.05
C LEU A 355 30.98 1.64 -16.44
N THR A 356 30.61 0.62 -17.22
CA THR A 356 29.61 -0.37 -16.80
C THR A 356 30.20 -1.76 -16.84
N PHE A 357 30.03 -2.49 -15.74
CA PHE A 357 30.45 -3.87 -15.58
C PHE A 357 29.23 -4.74 -15.38
N THR A 358 29.19 -5.88 -16.08
CA THR A 358 28.09 -6.84 -15.99
C THR A 358 28.56 -8.08 -15.23
N CYS A 359 27.73 -8.57 -14.31
CA CYS A 359 28.02 -9.81 -13.59
C CYS A 359 27.77 -11.02 -14.50
N ASN A 360 28.77 -11.86 -14.69
CA ASN A 360 28.68 -13.11 -15.42
C ASN A 360 29.36 -14.24 -14.61
N ASN A 361 28.58 -15.26 -14.24
CA ASN A 361 29.05 -16.38 -13.40
C ASN A 361 29.83 -15.95 -12.15
N GLY A 362 29.35 -14.93 -11.44
CA GLY A 362 29.98 -14.43 -10.20
C GLY A 362 31.21 -13.55 -10.42
N THR A 363 31.52 -13.18 -11.67
CA THR A 363 32.65 -12.30 -12.00
C THR A 363 32.21 -11.09 -12.83
N TRP A 364 32.88 -9.96 -12.66
CA TRP A 364 32.63 -8.77 -13.47
C TRP A 364 33.25 -8.88 -14.86
N THR A 365 32.49 -8.53 -15.88
CA THR A 365 32.97 -8.40 -17.26
C THR A 365 32.75 -6.98 -17.79
N PRO A 366 33.61 -6.48 -18.69
CA PRO A 366 33.34 -5.24 -19.42
C PRO A 366 32.00 -5.34 -20.15
N THR A 367 31.33 -4.20 -20.33
CA THR A 367 30.06 -4.12 -21.06
C THR A 367 30.24 -3.50 -22.43
N HIS A 368 31.23 -2.61 -22.59
CA HIS A 368 31.46 -1.90 -23.83
C HIS A 368 32.50 -2.60 -24.70
N GLU A 369 32.27 -2.60 -26.02
CA GLU A 369 33.21 -3.11 -27.03
C GLU A 369 34.11 -1.99 -27.62
N SER A 370 33.97 -0.75 -27.12
CA SER A 370 34.68 0.45 -27.59
C SER A 370 35.95 0.73 -26.78
N THR A 371 36.56 1.91 -26.95
CA THR A 371 37.66 2.38 -26.08
C THR A 371 37.31 2.29 -24.60
N ARG A 372 36.04 2.51 -24.26
CA ARG A 372 35.51 2.34 -22.91
C ARG A 372 35.65 0.90 -22.39
N GLY A 373 35.53 -0.08 -23.27
CA GLY A 373 35.79 -1.48 -22.93
C GLY A 373 37.24 -1.76 -22.56
N GLN A 374 38.18 -1.01 -23.13
CA GLN A 374 39.60 -1.10 -22.77
C GLN A 374 39.83 -0.52 -21.37
N ASP A 375 39.20 0.60 -21.04
CA ASP A 375 39.25 1.18 -19.69
C ASP A 375 38.62 0.24 -18.66
N GLU A 376 37.45 -0.31 -18.95
CA GLU A 376 36.79 -1.33 -18.13
C GLU A 376 37.70 -2.54 -17.90
N ALA A 377 38.30 -3.10 -18.96
CA ALA A 377 39.22 -4.22 -18.84
C ALA A 377 40.49 -3.88 -18.02
N ALA A 378 41.03 -2.68 -18.19
CA ALA A 378 42.18 -2.21 -17.41
C ALA A 378 41.86 -2.13 -15.91
N ILE A 379 40.69 -1.61 -15.55
CA ILE A 379 40.22 -1.56 -14.16
C ILE A 379 40.03 -2.97 -13.60
N LEU A 380 39.41 -3.88 -14.36
CA LEU A 380 39.21 -5.26 -13.91
C LEU A 380 40.52 -6.00 -13.67
N ASN A 381 41.49 -5.84 -14.59
CA ASN A 381 42.83 -6.40 -14.40
C ASN A 381 43.48 -5.84 -13.14
N LYS A 382 43.35 -4.53 -12.89
CA LYS A 382 43.89 -3.90 -11.69
C LYS A 382 43.22 -4.39 -10.42
N ALA A 383 41.90 -4.62 -10.45
CA ALA A 383 41.14 -5.14 -9.31
C ALA A 383 41.53 -6.60 -8.96
N ALA A 384 41.94 -7.39 -9.96
CA ALA A 384 42.41 -8.76 -9.77
C ALA A 384 43.83 -8.85 -9.17
N GLU A 385 44.58 -7.74 -9.13
CA GLU A 385 45.91 -7.66 -8.48
C GLU A 385 45.84 -7.40 -6.97
N LEU A 386 44.69 -6.91 -6.47
CA LEU A 386 44.40 -6.67 -5.06
C LEU A 386 43.99 -7.97 -4.37
#